data_AF-A0A9P6BXJ9-F1
#
_entry.id   AF-A0A9P6BXJ9-F1
#
_cell.length_a   1.000
_cell.length_b   1.000
_cell.length_c   1.000
_cell.angle_alpha   90.00
_cell.angle_beta   90.00
_cell.angle_gamma   90.00
#
_symmetry.space_group_name_H-M   'P 1'
#
loop_
_entity.id
_entity.type
_entity.pdbx_description
1 polymer ?
#
loop_
_entity_poly.entity_id
_entity_poly.type
_entity_poly.pdbx_seq_one_letter_code
_entity_poly.pdbx_strand_id
1 'polypeptide(L)'
;MTEHINTIIPDHSRIIKQMVIIADAHSKPFLRTNQSMIKMKGTLKLYKGEIDTAYYSLEAEAKSGAAQDINGAEEIVEYVRGVVLKVAERPFSDNDDSFKNGLDSFHSVQIHTEIKPLSTTFIKGSELSHNIAYAQPTICYLSTYLISHSKNNHASLNNEPQ
;
A
#
# COMPACT_ATOMS: atom_id res chain seq x y z
N MET A 1 -17.63 14.87 12.21
CA MET A 1 -18.30 13.55 12.07
C MET A 1 -17.29 12.41 12.21
N THR A 2 -16.28 12.32 11.34
CA THR A 2 -15.23 11.29 11.42
C THR A 2 -14.43 11.32 12.73
N GLU A 3 -14.08 12.51 13.24
CA GLU A 3 -13.33 12.64 14.51
C GLU A 3 -14.08 12.08 15.71
N HIS A 4 -15.40 12.30 15.78
CA HIS A 4 -16.21 11.73 16.86
C HIS A 4 -16.34 10.20 16.73
N ILE A 5 -16.56 9.69 15.52
CA ILE A 5 -16.67 8.25 15.28
C ILE A 5 -15.35 7.53 15.61
N ASN A 6 -14.21 8.15 15.31
CA ASN A 6 -12.89 7.61 15.64
C ASN A 6 -12.62 7.49 17.14
N THR A 7 -13.38 8.18 18.00
CA THR A 7 -13.25 8.02 19.47
C THR A 7 -13.99 6.79 20.02
N ILE A 8 -14.88 6.18 19.23
CA ILE A 8 -15.78 5.09 19.68
C ILE A 8 -15.58 3.78 18.93
N ILE A 9 -14.68 3.74 17.93
CA ILE A 9 -14.33 2.53 17.18
C ILE A 9 -12.90 2.09 17.54
N PRO A 10 -12.56 0.81 17.36
CA PRO A 10 -11.19 0.34 17.56
C PRO A 10 -10.21 1.11 16.66
N ASP A 11 -8.99 1.33 17.15
CA ASP A 11 -7.97 2.11 16.45
C ASP A 11 -7.70 1.60 15.02
N HIS A 12 -7.75 0.28 14.81
CA HIS A 12 -7.56 -0.35 13.49
C HIS A 12 -8.73 -0.13 12.51
N SER A 13 -9.85 0.44 12.97
CA SER A 13 -11.02 0.77 12.16
C SER A 13 -11.17 2.27 11.88
N ARG A 14 -10.16 3.07 12.27
CA ARG A 14 -10.18 4.53 12.17
C ARG A 14 -10.53 4.99 10.76
N ILE A 15 -11.48 5.91 10.67
CA ILE A 15 -11.95 6.52 9.44
C ILE A 15 -11.10 7.75 9.11
N ILE A 16 -10.41 7.70 7.97
CA ILE A 16 -9.66 8.83 7.41
C ILE A 16 -10.60 9.61 6.50
N LYS A 17 -10.84 10.88 6.81
CA LYS A 17 -11.83 11.71 6.11
C LYS A 17 -11.58 11.77 4.59
N GLN A 18 -10.31 11.86 4.19
CA GLN A 18 -9.89 11.90 2.79
C GLN A 18 -10.20 10.60 2.04
N MET A 19 -10.33 9.46 2.74
CA MET A 19 -10.65 8.15 2.15
C MET A 19 -12.14 7.82 2.14
N VAL A 20 -12.99 8.73 2.64
CA VAL A 20 -14.46 8.54 2.63
C VAL A 20 -15.04 9.07 1.33
N ILE A 21 -15.58 8.16 0.53
CA ILE A 21 -16.29 8.50 -0.71
C ILE A 21 -17.79 8.49 -0.43
N ILE A 22 -18.44 9.63 -0.66
CA ILE A 22 -19.89 9.73 -0.59
C ILE A 22 -20.46 9.36 -1.95
N ALA A 23 -21.11 8.21 -2.01
CA ALA A 23 -21.78 7.71 -3.20
C ALA A 23 -22.97 8.58 -3.58
N ASP A 24 -23.03 9.03 -4.83
CA ASP A 24 -24.26 9.59 -5.39
C ASP A 24 -25.21 8.44 -5.76
N ALA A 25 -26.25 8.28 -4.95
CA ALA A 25 -27.24 7.22 -5.13
C ALA A 25 -28.09 7.39 -6.40
N HIS A 26 -28.16 8.59 -6.99
CA HIS A 26 -28.93 8.87 -8.19
C HIS A 26 -28.13 8.61 -9.46
N SER A 27 -26.90 9.10 -9.53
CA SER A 27 -26.07 8.97 -10.74
C SER A 27 -25.21 7.70 -10.75
N LYS A 28 -24.78 7.20 -9.58
CA LYS A 28 -23.82 6.10 -9.46
C LYS A 28 -24.18 5.13 -8.33
N PRO A 29 -25.38 4.52 -8.30
CA PRO A 29 -25.76 3.63 -7.21
C PRO A 29 -24.84 2.41 -7.08
N PHE A 30 -24.74 1.86 -5.88
CA PHE A 30 -24.07 0.58 -5.67
C PHE A 30 -24.74 -0.52 -6.49
N LEU A 31 -23.93 -1.33 -7.16
CA LEU A 31 -24.45 -2.44 -7.95
C LEU A 31 -24.98 -3.49 -7.00
N ARG A 32 -26.24 -3.92 -7.21
CA ARG A 32 -26.89 -4.95 -6.40
C ARG A 32 -27.22 -6.20 -7.21
N THR A 33 -27.31 -7.33 -6.53
CA THR A 33 -27.92 -8.54 -7.05
C THR A 33 -29.44 -8.44 -6.96
N ASN A 34 -30.14 -9.35 -7.63
CA ASN A 34 -31.61 -9.46 -7.55
C ASN A 34 -32.09 -9.79 -6.11
N GLN A 35 -31.18 -10.17 -5.21
CA GLN A 35 -31.40 -10.43 -3.79
C GLN A 35 -30.93 -9.27 -2.89
N SER A 36 -30.82 -8.05 -3.42
CA SER A 36 -30.43 -6.83 -2.69
C SER A 36 -29.00 -6.81 -2.11
N MET A 37 -28.20 -7.84 -2.33
CA MET A 37 -26.79 -7.88 -1.92
C MET A 37 -25.94 -6.99 -2.82
N ILE A 38 -24.94 -6.31 -2.26
CA ILE A 38 -24.00 -5.50 -3.03
C ILE A 38 -23.07 -6.42 -3.84
N LYS A 39 -22.99 -6.18 -5.16
CA LYS A 39 -21.97 -6.75 -6.03
C LYS A 39 -20.66 -6.02 -5.77
N MET A 40 -19.95 -6.46 -4.73
CA MET A 40 -18.72 -5.84 -4.22
C MET A 40 -17.70 -5.53 -5.32
N LYS A 41 -17.29 -6.54 -6.10
CA LYS A 41 -16.32 -6.36 -7.20
C LYS A 41 -16.77 -5.35 -8.26
N GLY A 42 -18.05 -5.41 -8.63
CA GLY A 42 -18.62 -4.50 -9.63
C GLY A 42 -18.70 -3.06 -9.11
N THR A 43 -19.07 -2.90 -7.84
CA THR A 43 -19.13 -1.60 -7.17
C THR A 43 -17.74 -0.99 -7.01
N LEU A 44 -16.74 -1.78 -6.60
CA LEU A 44 -15.35 -1.32 -6.54
C LEU A 44 -14.83 -0.88 -7.91
N LYS A 45 -15.13 -1.64 -8.97
CA LYS A 45 -14.76 -1.24 -10.33
C LYS A 45 -15.47 0.04 -10.76
N LEU A 46 -16.75 0.19 -10.42
CA LEU A 46 -17.53 1.39 -10.70
C LEU A 46 -16.92 2.62 -10.03
N TYR A 47 -16.46 2.48 -8.78
CA TYR A 47 -15.88 3.57 -7.97
C TYR A 47 -14.36 3.70 -8.06
N LYS A 48 -13.71 3.00 -9.00
CA LYS A 48 -12.25 2.95 -9.07
C LYS A 48 -11.62 4.35 -9.13
N GLY A 49 -12.16 5.25 -9.95
CA GLY A 49 -11.62 6.60 -10.11
C GLY A 49 -11.69 7.44 -8.84
N GLU A 50 -12.81 7.39 -8.11
CA GLU A 50 -12.94 8.09 -6.83
C GLU A 50 -12.04 7.49 -5.75
N ILE A 51 -11.88 6.15 -5.76
CA ILE A 51 -10.95 5.45 -4.87
C ILE A 51 -9.52 5.89 -5.15
N ASP A 52 -9.08 5.84 -6.41
CA ASP A 52 -7.74 6.28 -6.80
C ASP A 52 -7.51 7.76 -6.42
N THR A 53 -8.49 8.64 -6.66
CA THR A 53 -8.41 10.07 -6.31
C THR A 53 -8.24 10.30 -4.81
N ALA A 54 -8.96 9.53 -3.98
CA ALA A 54 -8.82 9.60 -2.53
C ALA A 54 -7.42 9.18 -2.07
N TYR A 55 -6.84 8.13 -2.69
CA TYR A 55 -5.45 7.74 -2.43
C TYR A 55 -4.46 8.82 -2.86
N TYR A 56 -4.57 9.35 -4.08
CA TYR A 56 -3.68 10.42 -4.58
C TYR A 56 -3.71 11.68 -3.70
N SER A 57 -4.88 12.07 -3.20
CA SER A 57 -5.02 13.22 -2.32
C SER A 57 -4.26 13.00 -1.01
N LEU A 58 -4.32 11.78 -0.47
CA LEU A 58 -3.62 11.41 0.76
C LEU A 58 -2.10 11.30 0.55
N GLU A 59 -1.66 10.78 -0.61
CA GLU A 59 -0.24 10.77 -1.01
C GLU A 59 0.32 12.18 -1.17
N ALA A 60 -0.44 13.11 -1.72
CA ALA A 60 0.01 14.50 -1.91
C ALA A 60 0.25 15.23 -0.59
N GLU A 61 -0.44 14.83 0.49
CA GLU A 61 -0.23 15.33 1.85
C GLU A 61 0.92 14.61 2.56
N ALA A 62 1.22 13.37 2.15
CA ALA A 62 2.32 12.60 2.71
C ALA A 62 3.67 13.11 2.18
N LYS A 63 4.68 13.13 3.06
CA LYS A 63 6.04 13.48 2.65
C LYS A 63 6.60 12.35 1.79
N SER A 64 6.95 12.66 0.55
CA SER A 64 7.68 11.74 -0.32
C SER A 64 9.01 11.36 0.32
N GLY A 65 9.37 10.08 0.24
CA GLY A 65 10.71 9.62 0.54
C GLY A 65 11.73 10.23 -0.41
N ALA A 66 12.99 10.26 0.00
CA ALA A 66 14.10 10.62 -0.88
C ALA A 66 14.43 9.42 -1.79
N ALA A 67 14.79 9.70 -3.05
CA ALA A 67 15.36 8.68 -3.92
C ALA A 67 16.70 8.24 -3.33
N GLN A 68 16.82 6.96 -3.01
CA GLN A 68 18.04 6.36 -2.48
C GLN A 68 18.63 5.44 -3.55
N ASP A 69 19.94 5.52 -3.75
CA ASP A 69 20.67 4.64 -4.68
C ASP A 69 20.77 3.24 -4.07
N ILE A 70 19.83 2.37 -4.42
CA ILE A 70 19.72 1.00 -3.91
C ILE A 70 20.13 0.00 -4.99
N ASN A 71 21.29 -0.63 -4.87
CA ASN A 71 21.85 -1.44 -5.95
C ASN A 71 21.66 -2.96 -5.77
N GLY A 72 21.15 -3.41 -4.61
CA GLY A 72 21.05 -4.83 -4.27
C GLY A 72 19.79 -5.23 -3.50
N ALA A 73 19.50 -6.53 -3.50
CA ALA A 73 18.34 -7.10 -2.79
C ALA A 73 18.41 -6.89 -1.27
N GLU A 74 19.60 -6.98 -0.68
CA GLU A 74 19.80 -6.74 0.76
C GLU A 74 19.50 -5.28 1.14
N GLU A 75 19.95 -4.33 0.31
CA GLU A 75 19.66 -2.90 0.49
C GLU A 75 18.16 -2.59 0.35
N ILE A 76 17.42 -3.31 -0.50
CA ILE A 76 15.96 -3.20 -0.59
C ILE A 76 15.31 -3.63 0.72
N VAL A 77 15.75 -4.75 1.30
CA VAL A 77 15.20 -5.26 2.56
C VAL A 77 15.46 -4.27 3.69
N GLU A 78 16.69 -3.76 3.82
CA GLU A 78 17.04 -2.75 4.82
C GLU A 78 16.22 -1.46 4.66
N TYR A 79 16.03 -1.01 3.42
CA TYR A 79 15.22 0.17 3.14
C TYR A 79 13.76 -0.03 3.50
N VAL A 80 13.13 -1.12 3.06
CA VAL A 80 11.73 -1.43 3.37
C VAL A 80 11.55 -1.56 4.88
N ARG A 81 12.48 -2.22 5.57
CA ARG A 81 12.48 -2.30 7.03
C ARG A 81 12.54 -0.90 7.63
N GLY A 82 13.47 -0.05 7.20
CA GLY A 82 13.59 1.33 7.66
C GLY A 82 12.31 2.13 7.49
N VAL A 83 11.67 2.04 6.31
CA VAL A 83 10.39 2.72 6.02
C VAL A 83 9.27 2.21 6.92
N VAL A 84 9.08 0.88 7.03
CA VAL A 84 8.01 0.31 7.84
C VAL A 84 8.18 0.66 9.31
N LEU A 85 9.40 0.55 9.86
CA LEU A 85 9.67 0.89 11.26
C LEU A 85 9.50 2.38 11.53
N LYS A 86 9.91 3.25 10.58
CA LYS A 86 9.70 4.70 10.66
C LYS A 86 8.21 5.06 10.69
N VAL A 87 7.42 4.47 9.80
CA VAL A 87 5.96 4.73 9.72
C VAL A 87 5.24 4.16 10.92
N ALA A 88 5.67 2.99 11.40
CA ALA A 88 5.07 2.33 12.53
C ALA A 88 5.39 2.96 13.89
N GLU A 89 6.48 3.74 13.96
CA GLU A 89 7.05 4.31 15.19
C GLU A 89 7.31 3.27 16.30
N ARG A 90 7.53 2.00 15.92
CA ARG A 90 7.77 0.87 16.83
C ARG A 90 8.50 -0.27 16.12
N PRO A 91 9.17 -1.18 16.87
CA PRO A 91 9.85 -2.32 16.30
C PRO A 91 8.87 -3.39 15.79
N PHE A 92 9.20 -4.02 14.67
CA PHE A 92 8.54 -5.19 14.11
C PHE A 92 9.57 -6.22 13.65
N SER A 93 9.19 -7.50 13.72
CA SER A 93 9.92 -8.55 13.01
C SER A 93 9.59 -8.50 11.52
N ASP A 94 10.52 -8.93 10.67
CA ASP A 94 10.32 -8.90 9.23
C ASP A 94 9.14 -9.78 8.74
N ASN A 95 8.76 -10.76 9.56
CA ASN A 95 7.66 -11.69 9.29
C ASN A 95 6.36 -11.31 10.00
N ASP A 96 6.36 -10.25 10.83
CA ASP A 96 5.15 -9.82 11.51
C ASP A 96 4.19 -9.16 10.53
N ASP A 97 2.92 -9.52 10.66
CA ASP A 97 1.83 -8.83 9.96
C ASP A 97 1.62 -7.47 10.61
N SER A 98 2.07 -6.42 9.92
CA SER A 98 2.09 -5.07 10.47
C SER A 98 0.68 -4.54 10.75
N PHE A 99 -0.32 -4.96 9.95
CA PHE A 99 -1.72 -4.53 10.08
C PHE A 99 -2.42 -5.23 11.24
N LYS A 100 -2.13 -6.52 11.47
CA LYS A 100 -2.61 -7.20 12.68
C LYS A 100 -2.07 -6.58 13.96
N ASN A 101 -0.89 -5.97 13.89
CA ASN A 101 -0.30 -5.29 15.03
C ASN A 101 -0.75 -3.84 15.16
N GLY A 102 -1.58 -3.30 14.27
CA GLY A 102 -2.17 -1.96 14.42
C GLY A 102 -1.66 -0.91 13.44
N LEU A 103 -1.02 -1.31 12.34
CA LEU A 103 -0.98 -0.45 11.15
C LEU A 103 -2.38 -0.39 10.53
N ASP A 104 -2.70 0.75 9.95
CA ASP A 104 -3.97 1.02 9.30
C ASP A 104 -3.76 1.50 7.86
N SER A 105 -4.84 1.88 7.18
CA SER A 105 -4.80 2.38 5.81
C SER A 105 -3.95 3.65 5.64
N PHE A 106 -3.85 4.49 6.67
CA PHE A 106 -3.00 5.69 6.61
C PHE A 106 -1.53 5.30 6.55
N HIS A 107 -1.10 4.40 7.44
CA HIS A 107 0.25 3.86 7.44
C HIS A 107 0.58 3.16 6.11
N SER A 108 -0.39 2.46 5.51
CA SER A 108 -0.23 1.87 4.17
C SER A 108 0.09 2.92 3.10
N VAL A 109 -0.59 4.07 3.13
CA VAL A 109 -0.33 5.17 2.18
C VAL A 109 1.01 5.84 2.43
N GLN A 110 1.40 6.02 3.70
CA GLN A 110 2.71 6.55 4.04
C GLN A 110 3.84 5.62 3.56
N ILE A 111 3.72 4.31 3.79
CA ILE A 111 4.70 3.32 3.31
C ILE A 111 4.77 3.37 1.78
N HIS A 112 3.63 3.36 1.08
CA HIS A 112 3.61 3.45 -0.38
C HIS A 112 4.31 4.72 -0.88
N THR A 113 4.00 5.88 -0.30
CA THR A 113 4.58 7.17 -0.68
C THR A 113 6.10 7.19 -0.48
N GLU A 114 6.59 6.59 0.60
CA GLU A 114 8.03 6.49 0.90
C GLU A 114 8.73 5.53 -0.07
N ILE A 115 8.15 4.38 -0.44
CA ILE A 115 8.79 3.41 -1.36
C ILE A 115 8.61 3.76 -2.84
N LYS A 116 7.65 4.62 -3.20
CA LYS A 116 7.34 5.01 -4.58
C LYS A 116 8.56 5.49 -5.38
N PRO A 117 9.51 6.28 -4.85
CA PRO A 117 10.73 6.66 -5.58
C PRO A 117 11.59 5.46 -6.00
N LEU A 118 11.60 4.36 -5.24
CA LEU A 118 12.31 3.14 -5.66
C LEU A 118 11.65 2.47 -6.85
N SER A 119 10.33 2.57 -6.98
CA SER A 119 9.65 1.98 -8.13
C SER A 119 10.02 2.64 -9.45
N THR A 120 10.25 3.95 -9.44
CA THR A 120 10.59 4.70 -10.67
C THR A 120 12.02 4.41 -11.12
N THR A 121 12.97 4.31 -10.19
CA THR A 121 14.37 3.96 -10.47
C THR A 121 14.55 2.46 -10.73
N PHE A 122 13.98 1.59 -9.90
CA PHE A 122 14.32 0.16 -9.87
C PHE A 122 13.27 -0.79 -10.46
N ILE A 123 11.98 -0.47 -10.48
CA ILE A 123 10.93 -1.40 -10.95
C ILE A 123 10.64 -1.19 -12.45
N LYS A 124 10.50 -2.28 -13.20
CA LYS A 124 10.22 -2.21 -14.66
C LYS A 124 8.80 -1.69 -14.91
N GLY A 125 8.64 -0.39 -15.11
CA GLY A 125 7.50 0.20 -15.82
C GLY A 125 6.09 -0.06 -15.24
N SER A 126 5.98 -0.65 -14.06
CA SER A 126 4.72 -0.85 -13.36
C SER A 126 4.59 0.16 -12.23
N GLU A 127 3.54 0.98 -12.28
CA GLU A 127 3.10 1.81 -11.17
C GLU A 127 2.81 0.89 -9.96
N LEU A 128 3.44 1.17 -8.81
CA LEU A 128 3.14 0.44 -7.59
C LEU A 128 1.70 0.71 -7.18
N SER A 129 0.94 -0.36 -6.94
CA SER A 129 -0.43 -0.23 -6.46
C SER A 129 -0.47 0.48 -5.11
N HIS A 130 -1.36 1.47 -4.96
CA HIS A 130 -1.57 2.26 -3.73
C HIS A 130 -1.80 1.39 -2.48
N ASN A 131 -2.37 0.20 -2.66
CA ASN A 131 -2.64 -0.75 -1.58
C ASN A 131 -1.53 -1.81 -1.39
N ILE A 132 -0.33 -1.63 -1.96
CA ILE A 132 0.70 -2.67 -1.95
C ILE A 132 1.15 -3.06 -0.53
N ALA A 133 1.29 -2.08 0.37
CA ALA A 133 1.65 -2.37 1.76
C ALA A 133 0.56 -3.20 2.46
N TYR A 134 -0.72 -2.94 2.19
CA TYR A 134 -1.82 -3.78 2.68
C TYR A 134 -1.82 -5.18 2.04
N ALA A 135 -1.52 -5.28 0.75
CA ALA A 135 -1.47 -6.56 0.04
C ALA A 135 -0.26 -7.42 0.45
N GLN A 136 0.83 -6.79 0.89
CA GLN A 136 2.07 -7.41 1.35
C GLN A 136 2.35 -6.95 2.80
N PRO A 137 1.64 -7.50 3.80
CA PRO A 137 1.57 -6.92 5.15
C PRO A 137 2.83 -7.11 6.00
N THR A 138 3.83 -7.84 5.51
CA THR A 138 5.10 -8.10 6.19
C THR A 138 6.25 -7.45 5.42
N ILE A 139 7.30 -7.06 6.14
CA ILE A 139 8.52 -6.49 5.54
C ILE A 139 9.12 -7.49 4.55
N CYS A 140 9.14 -8.78 4.91
CA CYS A 140 9.63 -9.86 4.06
C CYS A 140 8.86 -9.95 2.73
N TYR A 141 7.52 -9.95 2.78
CA TYR A 141 6.71 -10.04 1.57
C TYR A 141 6.79 -8.78 0.71
N LEU A 142 6.77 -7.60 1.34
CA LEU A 142 6.90 -6.34 0.62
C LEU A 142 8.26 -6.24 -0.08
N SER A 143 9.36 -6.59 0.61
CA SER A 143 10.71 -6.60 0.02
C SER A 143 10.83 -7.60 -1.12
N THR A 144 10.33 -8.83 -0.92
CA THR A 144 10.34 -9.88 -1.95
C THR A 144 9.56 -9.46 -3.19
N TYR A 145 8.41 -8.79 -3.00
CA TYR A 145 7.63 -8.23 -4.09
C TYR A 145 8.44 -7.19 -4.88
N LEU A 146 9.10 -6.24 -4.21
CA LEU A 146 9.92 -5.23 -4.88
C LEU A 146 11.12 -5.84 -5.61
N ILE A 147 11.81 -6.82 -5.00
CA ILE A 147 12.96 -7.52 -5.60
C ILE A 147 12.54 -8.27 -6.86
N SER A 148 11.45 -9.04 -6.80
CA SER A 148 10.95 -9.83 -7.95
C SER A 148 10.54 -8.96 -9.15
N HIS A 149 10.17 -7.70 -8.91
CA HIS A 149 9.79 -6.73 -9.95
C HIS A 149 10.93 -5.77 -10.34
N SER A 150 12.13 -5.96 -9.80
CA SER A 150 13.29 -5.12 -10.10
C SER A 150 13.83 -5.33 -11.53
N LYS A 151 14.35 -4.25 -12.14
CA LYS A 151 14.97 -4.24 -13.47
C LYS A 151 16.17 -5.18 -13.57
N ASN A 152 16.82 -5.48 -12.44
CA ASN A 152 18.08 -6.23 -12.34
C ASN A 152 17.89 -7.75 -12.22
N ASN A 153 16.71 -8.31 -12.51
CA ASN A 153 16.48 -9.76 -12.46
C ASN A 153 17.13 -10.53 -13.64
N HIS A 154 18.37 -10.19 -14.00
CA HIS A 154 19.16 -10.81 -15.06
C HIS A 154 20.62 -11.04 -14.65
N ALA A 155 20.83 -11.72 -13.51
CA ALA A 155 22.02 -12.51 -13.16
C ALA A 155 21.81 -13.00 -11.72
N SER A 156 21.43 -14.24 -11.43
CA SER A 156 22.33 -15.38 -11.54
C SER A 156 21.52 -16.67 -11.29
N LEU A 157 21.17 -17.38 -12.36
CA LEU A 157 20.88 -18.82 -12.33
C LEU A 157 21.49 -19.39 -13.60
N ASN A 158 22.83 -19.42 -13.64
CA ASN A 158 23.64 -20.27 -14.51
C ASN A 158 25.10 -19.95 -14.21
N ASN A 159 25.63 -20.58 -13.19
CA ASN A 159 27.05 -20.88 -13.04
C ASN A 159 27.19 -21.99 -11.99
N GLU A 160 27.06 -23.24 -12.44
CA GLU A 160 27.94 -24.29 -11.94
C GLU A 160 28.84 -24.75 -13.08
N PRO A 161 30.17 -24.77 -12.88
CA PRO A 161 31.13 -25.32 -13.82
C PRO A 161 31.36 -26.83 -13.59
N GLN A 162 31.49 -27.52 -14.73
CA GLN A 162 31.99 -28.90 -14.97
C GLN A 162 31.05 -30.06 -14.61
#